data_AF-W3XD00-F1
#
_entry.id   AF-W3XD00-F1
#
_cell.length_a   1.000
_cell.length_b   1.000
_cell.length_c   1.000
_cell.angle_alpha   90.00
_cell.angle_beta   90.00
_cell.angle_gamma   90.00
#
_symmetry.space_group_name_H-M   'P 1'
#
loop_
_entity.id
_entity.type
_entity.pdbx_description
1 polymer ?
#
loop_
_entity_poly.entity_id
_entity_poly.type
_entity_poly.pdbx_seq_one_letter_code
_entity_poly.pdbx_strand_id
1 'polypeptide(L)'
;MLTSYISLPLMAFALSGALSAPSSNVEALNPGSAARDETGLVDFGGKLDDEDNKISKRQTGMVDYGGKLDDNDDKLSKRDDDPLGLGDSDYISSCGSEWVPVDDFQNNVRWYMGYREAVKLFCTHITSDYEGKPAVVAPKSYAGTTIYTNDAREQIGLAGGEDPSTSTKVLPGHIEFEIHNKQKSGDHIPTLDNCRFYLMKMATEGQSCFGDDNNDTKGGTWQVGSKDVSYHALPKKN
;
A
#
# COMPACT_ATOMS: atom_id res chain seq x y z
N MET A 1 -3.90 -71.75 10.32
CA MET A 1 -2.73 -72.50 10.83
C MET A 1 -1.53 -71.55 10.92
N LEU A 2 -1.11 -71.28 12.16
CA LEU A 2 0.29 -71.18 12.65
C LEU A 2 1.17 -70.04 12.08
N THR A 3 1.44 -68.95 12.85
CA THR A 3 2.59 -68.73 13.79
C THR A 3 3.96 -68.70 13.09
N SER A 4 4.99 -67.90 13.38
CA SER A 4 5.32 -66.93 14.45
C SER A 4 6.72 -66.34 14.13
N TYR A 5 6.99 -65.13 14.63
CA TYR A 5 8.23 -64.50 15.17
C TYR A 5 9.67 -64.84 14.68
N ILE A 6 10.56 -63.82 14.73
CA ILE A 6 11.93 -63.76 15.34
C ILE A 6 12.54 -62.36 14.96
N SER A 7 12.69 -61.39 15.87
CA SER A 7 13.75 -61.11 16.87
C SER A 7 15.05 -60.46 16.32
N LEU A 8 15.41 -59.31 16.92
CA LEU A 8 16.59 -58.43 16.72
C LEU A 8 17.96 -59.09 17.07
N PRO A 9 19.10 -58.43 16.77
CA PRO A 9 19.74 -57.60 17.81
C PRO A 9 20.40 -56.28 17.35
N LEU A 10 20.50 -55.39 18.35
CA LEU A 10 21.39 -54.24 18.55
C LEU A 10 22.87 -54.50 18.20
N MET A 11 23.57 -53.47 17.71
CA MET A 11 24.94 -53.16 18.14
C MET A 11 25.19 -51.65 18.16
N ALA A 12 25.65 -51.18 19.32
CA ALA A 12 26.15 -49.85 19.59
C ALA A 12 27.65 -49.78 19.30
N PHE A 13 28.15 -48.61 18.90
CA PHE A 13 29.53 -48.20 19.14
C PHE A 13 29.55 -46.75 19.61
N ALA A 14 30.29 -46.54 20.69
CA ALA A 14 30.51 -45.29 21.39
C ALA A 14 31.98 -44.83 21.22
N LEU A 15 32.27 -43.69 21.85
CA LEU A 15 33.55 -42.96 22.03
C LEU A 15 33.91 -41.97 20.91
N SER A 16 34.48 -40.80 21.18
CA SER A 16 34.74 -39.97 22.38
C SER A 16 35.50 -38.74 21.85
N GLY A 17 35.33 -37.55 22.45
CA GLY A 17 36.22 -36.43 22.18
C GLY A 17 35.75 -35.13 22.84
N ALA A 18 36.56 -34.61 23.75
CA ALA A 18 36.18 -33.71 24.82
C ALA A 18 36.56 -32.23 24.60
N LEU A 19 35.86 -31.37 25.36
CA LEU A 19 36.27 -30.12 26.02
C LEU A 19 37.23 -29.14 25.31
N SER A 20 36.80 -27.88 25.19
CA SER A 20 37.30 -26.79 26.06
C SER A 20 36.62 -25.45 25.77
N ALA A 21 36.25 -24.75 26.83
CA ALA A 21 36.16 -23.29 26.87
C ALA A 21 37.23 -22.81 27.87
N PRO A 22 37.70 -21.55 27.77
CA PRO A 22 37.33 -20.62 28.83
C PRO A 22 37.08 -19.17 28.37
N SER A 23 36.56 -18.42 29.34
CA SER A 23 36.25 -16.98 29.44
C SER A 23 37.46 -16.06 29.14
N SER A 24 37.41 -14.72 29.10
CA SER A 24 36.63 -13.68 29.79
C SER A 24 37.16 -12.31 29.32
N ASN A 25 36.46 -11.22 29.72
CA ASN A 25 36.91 -9.83 29.91
C ASN A 25 36.61 -8.83 28.77
N VAL A 26 36.28 -7.54 29.00
CA VAL A 26 35.76 -6.69 30.11
C VAL A 26 35.58 -5.28 29.48
N GLU A 27 34.55 -4.53 29.93
CA GLU A 27 34.36 -3.05 29.95
C GLU A 27 34.67 -2.13 28.75
N ALA A 28 33.68 -1.29 28.38
CA ALA A 28 33.72 0.17 28.65
C ALA A 28 32.36 0.86 28.44
N LEU A 29 31.85 1.52 29.49
CA LEU A 29 30.96 2.70 29.42
C LEU A 29 31.82 3.88 28.90
N ASN A 30 31.38 4.92 28.18
CA ASN A 30 30.33 5.92 28.47
C ASN A 30 30.39 7.02 27.33
N PRO A 31 29.79 8.23 27.46
CA PRO A 31 28.57 8.68 26.78
C PRO A 31 28.78 9.80 25.72
N GLY A 32 27.72 10.07 24.95
CA GLY A 32 27.43 11.42 24.45
C GLY A 32 28.04 11.82 23.09
N SER A 33 27.18 11.86 22.07
CA SER A 33 27.02 13.11 21.32
C SER A 33 25.63 13.14 20.70
N ALA A 34 24.89 14.18 21.04
CA ALA A 34 23.71 14.58 20.31
C ALA A 34 24.16 15.01 18.90
N ALA A 35 23.66 14.32 17.88
CA ALA A 35 23.53 14.89 16.55
C ALA A 35 22.05 14.82 16.21
N ARG A 36 21.40 15.98 16.34
CA ARG A 36 20.20 16.31 15.59
C ARG A 36 20.53 16.05 14.12
N ASP A 37 19.74 15.22 13.45
CA ASP A 37 19.68 15.28 12.00
C ASP A 37 18.23 15.44 11.56
N GLU A 38 17.98 16.60 10.96
CA GLU A 38 16.70 17.06 10.46
C GLU A 38 16.39 16.33 9.16
N THR A 39 15.90 15.10 9.26
CA THR A 39 15.18 14.44 8.17
C THR A 39 13.88 13.87 8.73
N GLY A 40 12.77 14.53 8.41
CA GLY A 40 11.43 14.03 8.69
C GLY A 40 11.11 12.85 7.77
N LEU A 41 11.77 11.72 8.01
CA LEU A 41 11.48 10.44 7.39
C LEU A 41 11.69 9.38 8.47
N VAL A 42 10.59 8.81 8.97
CA VAL A 42 10.66 7.55 9.72
C VAL A 42 11.04 6.48 8.70
N ASP A 43 12.24 5.93 8.87
CA ASP A 43 12.76 4.79 8.12
C ASP A 43 11.84 3.57 8.34
N PHE A 44 11.08 3.17 7.31
CA PHE A 44 10.30 1.93 7.29
C PHE A 44 11.03 0.81 6.54
N GLY A 45 12.37 0.85 6.49
CA GLY A 45 13.20 -0.24 5.98
C GLY A 45 13.28 -1.40 6.97
N GLY A 46 12.51 -2.47 6.73
CA GLY A 46 12.61 -3.71 7.49
C GLY A 46 12.28 -4.94 6.64
N LYS A 47 13.26 -5.86 6.53
CA LYS A 47 13.08 -7.20 5.96
C LYS A 47 11.88 -7.90 6.62
N LEU A 48 11.03 -8.50 5.78
CA LEU A 48 10.03 -9.47 6.22
C LEU A 48 10.78 -10.70 6.73
N ASP A 49 10.91 -10.82 8.04
CA ASP A 49 11.31 -12.06 8.68
C ASP A 49 10.06 -12.95 8.79
N ASP A 50 10.18 -14.14 8.19
CA ASP A 50 9.18 -15.20 8.18
C ASP A 50 8.75 -15.55 9.62
N GLU A 51 7.46 -15.42 9.93
CA GLU A 51 6.59 -16.46 10.52
C GLU A 51 5.23 -15.83 10.91
N ASP A 52 4.14 -16.55 10.67
CA ASP A 52 2.76 -16.26 11.12
C ASP A 52 1.88 -15.25 10.35
N ASN A 53 1.75 -15.42 9.03
CA ASN A 53 0.40 -15.33 8.45
C ASN A 53 0.29 -16.19 7.18
N LYS A 54 -0.58 -17.20 7.24
CA LYS A 54 -0.90 -18.11 6.12
C LYS A 54 -1.79 -17.40 5.09
N ILE A 55 -1.38 -16.22 4.63
CA ILE A 55 -1.91 -15.56 3.43
C ILE A 55 -1.22 -16.25 2.26
N SER A 56 -1.87 -17.28 1.73
CA SER A 56 -1.52 -18.00 0.49
C SER A 56 -0.78 -17.11 -0.51
N LYS A 57 0.56 -17.21 -0.62
CA LYS A 57 1.43 -16.67 -1.68
C LYS A 57 0.77 -15.62 -2.58
N ARG A 58 0.31 -14.51 -2.00
CA ARG A 58 -0.22 -13.38 -2.77
C ARG A 58 1.02 -12.61 -3.17
N GLN A 59 1.41 -12.71 -4.43
CA GLN A 59 2.52 -11.94 -4.98
C GLN A 59 2.04 -10.49 -5.19
N THR A 60 1.60 -9.85 -4.11
CA THR A 60 1.19 -8.45 -4.05
C THR A 60 2.41 -7.67 -3.56
N GLY A 61 3.15 -7.09 -4.49
CA GLY A 61 4.23 -6.17 -4.17
C GLY A 61 3.64 -4.89 -3.59
N MET A 62 4.32 -4.34 -2.59
CA MET A 62 4.01 -3.04 -2.04
C MET A 62 5.32 -2.24 -1.98
N VAL A 63 5.31 -1.02 -2.51
CA VAL A 63 6.51 -0.17 -2.56
C VAL A 63 6.16 1.19 -2.00
N ASP A 64 6.80 1.55 -0.89
CA ASP A 64 6.56 2.81 -0.20
C ASP A 64 7.43 3.94 -0.75
N TYR A 65 6.86 5.14 -0.74
CA TYR A 65 7.55 6.35 -1.12
C TYR A 65 6.92 7.58 -0.44
N GLY A 66 7.69 8.65 -0.31
CA GLY A 66 7.23 9.89 0.31
C GLY A 66 8.20 11.02 0.03
N GLY A 67 7.75 12.25 0.26
CA GLY A 67 8.56 13.41 -0.04
C GLY A 67 7.92 14.73 0.37
N LYS A 68 8.64 15.81 0.07
CA LYS A 68 8.14 17.18 0.22
C LYS A 68 7.43 17.61 -1.06
N LEU A 69 6.39 18.42 -0.89
CA LEU A 69 5.72 19.09 -2.00
C LEU A 69 6.50 20.37 -2.32
N ASP A 70 6.85 20.56 -3.59
CA ASP A 70 7.47 21.79 -4.05
C ASP A 70 6.44 22.93 -4.04
N ASP A 71 6.85 24.15 -3.65
CA ASP A 71 5.99 25.34 -3.58
C ASP A 71 5.53 25.86 -4.97
N ASN A 72 5.78 25.12 -6.05
CA ASN A 72 5.48 25.55 -7.43
C ASN A 72 4.02 25.40 -7.86
N ASP A 73 3.12 24.96 -6.98
CA ASP A 73 1.67 24.91 -7.23
C ASP A 73 0.97 26.28 -7.08
N ASP A 74 1.70 27.37 -6.81
CA ASP A 74 1.15 28.72 -6.61
C ASP A 74 0.75 29.46 -7.91
N LYS A 75 0.47 28.71 -8.99
CA LYS A 75 -0.13 29.24 -10.23
C LYS A 75 -1.38 28.47 -10.67
N LEU A 76 -2.26 28.10 -9.75
CA LEU A 76 -3.68 28.05 -10.11
C LEU A 76 -4.27 29.45 -9.89
N SER A 77 -4.62 30.09 -11.00
CA SER A 77 -5.31 31.38 -11.05
C SER A 77 -6.39 31.46 -9.97
N LYS A 78 -6.29 32.49 -9.11
CA LYS A 78 -7.44 33.07 -8.42
C LYS A 78 -8.56 33.21 -9.45
N ARG A 79 -9.56 32.34 -9.38
CA ARG A 79 -10.88 32.62 -9.92
C ARG A 79 -11.66 33.14 -8.74
N ASP A 80 -11.74 34.47 -8.75
CA ASP A 80 -12.82 35.34 -8.32
C ASP A 80 -13.72 34.83 -7.19
N ASP A 81 -13.74 35.65 -6.14
CA ASP A 81 -14.69 35.65 -5.03
C ASP A 81 -16.13 35.41 -5.51
N ASP A 82 -16.64 34.19 -5.30
CA ASP A 82 -18.06 33.89 -5.41
C ASP A 82 -18.72 34.35 -4.09
N PRO A 83 -19.61 35.37 -4.10
CA PRO A 83 -20.07 36.06 -2.89
C PRO A 83 -21.12 35.26 -2.08
N LEU A 84 -21.21 33.94 -2.26
CA LEU A 84 -22.24 33.09 -1.65
C LEU A 84 -21.72 32.04 -0.66
N GLY A 85 -20.42 31.98 -0.36
CA GLY A 85 -19.92 31.27 0.83
C GLY A 85 -20.46 29.85 1.03
N LEU A 86 -20.58 29.07 -0.05
CA LEU A 86 -20.82 27.63 0.03
C LEU A 86 -19.49 26.98 0.39
N GLY A 87 -19.36 26.58 1.66
CA GLY A 87 -18.13 26.07 2.24
C GLY A 87 -17.48 24.97 1.40
N ASP A 88 -16.14 24.99 1.37
CA ASP A 88 -15.31 24.11 0.57
C ASP A 88 -15.69 22.62 0.78
N SER A 89 -16.51 22.08 -0.12
CA SER A 89 -17.02 20.72 -0.03
C SER A 89 -16.02 19.74 -0.63
N ASP A 90 -15.84 18.58 -0.01
CA ASP A 90 -15.06 17.49 -0.57
C ASP A 90 -15.55 17.07 -1.97
N TYR A 91 -14.63 16.77 -2.90
CA TYR A 91 -15.00 16.46 -4.29
C TYR A 91 -13.91 15.69 -5.05
N ILE A 92 -14.31 15.04 -6.15
CA ILE A 92 -13.39 14.44 -7.13
C ILE A 92 -12.79 15.56 -8.00
N SER A 93 -11.49 15.81 -7.89
CA SER A 93 -10.82 16.83 -8.74
C SER A 93 -10.36 16.30 -10.09
N SER A 94 -10.14 14.99 -10.20
CA SER A 94 -9.66 14.34 -11.42
C SER A 94 -9.92 12.84 -11.35
N CYS A 95 -10.00 12.22 -12.53
CA CYS A 95 -9.98 10.76 -12.67
C CYS A 95 -8.63 10.31 -13.24
N GLY A 96 -8.21 9.10 -12.91
CA GLY A 96 -7.06 8.46 -13.56
C GLY A 96 -7.29 8.17 -15.05
N SER A 97 -6.25 7.69 -15.73
CA SER A 97 -6.31 7.36 -17.15
C SER A 97 -6.77 5.93 -17.43
N GLU A 98 -6.53 5.02 -16.48
CA GLU A 98 -6.78 3.58 -16.66
C GLU A 98 -7.94 3.10 -15.79
N TRP A 99 -8.69 2.12 -16.29
CA TRP A 99 -9.83 1.51 -15.58
C TRP A 99 -9.41 0.28 -14.80
N VAL A 100 -9.83 0.15 -13.55
CA VAL A 100 -9.66 -1.05 -12.72
C VAL A 100 -11.02 -1.52 -12.20
N PRO A 101 -11.31 -2.84 -12.17
CA PRO A 101 -12.51 -3.36 -11.55
C PRO A 101 -12.60 -2.91 -10.09
N VAL A 102 -13.79 -2.51 -9.65
CA VAL A 102 -13.96 -2.08 -8.26
C VAL A 102 -13.77 -3.26 -7.31
N ASP A 103 -14.34 -4.41 -7.65
CA ASP A 103 -14.27 -5.63 -6.84
C ASP A 103 -13.19 -6.59 -7.35
N ASP A 104 -12.72 -7.45 -6.45
CA ASP A 104 -11.85 -8.58 -6.79
C ASP A 104 -12.57 -9.52 -7.77
N PHE A 105 -11.81 -10.14 -8.67
CA PHE A 105 -12.36 -11.12 -9.59
C PHE A 105 -11.39 -12.27 -9.80
N GLN A 106 -11.92 -13.39 -10.28
CA GLN A 106 -11.16 -14.60 -10.57
C GLN A 106 -11.37 -14.96 -12.04
N ASN A 107 -10.28 -15.28 -12.74
CA ASN A 107 -10.37 -16.01 -14.01
C ASN A 107 -10.06 -17.50 -13.78
N ASN A 108 -10.05 -18.30 -14.85
CA ASN A 108 -9.80 -19.74 -14.77
C ASN A 108 -8.40 -20.12 -14.24
N VAL A 109 -7.50 -19.16 -14.05
CA VAL A 109 -6.09 -19.38 -13.70
C VAL A 109 -5.75 -18.82 -12.32
N ARG A 110 -6.24 -17.64 -11.94
CA ARG A 110 -5.94 -16.99 -10.66
C ARG A 110 -6.95 -15.91 -10.26
N TRP A 111 -6.82 -15.49 -9.01
CA TRP A 111 -7.50 -14.31 -8.45
C TRP A 111 -6.71 -13.03 -8.76
N TYR A 112 -7.44 -11.95 -8.99
CA TYR A 112 -6.95 -10.59 -9.20
C TYR A 112 -7.58 -9.63 -8.22
N MET A 113 -6.76 -8.68 -7.77
CA MET A 113 -7.15 -7.66 -6.82
C MET A 113 -7.87 -6.52 -7.54
N GLY A 114 -9.05 -6.16 -7.05
CA GLY A 114 -9.77 -4.98 -7.47
C GLY A 114 -9.38 -3.74 -6.67
N TYR A 115 -9.94 -2.60 -7.07
CA TYR A 115 -9.70 -1.30 -6.44
C TYR A 115 -10.00 -1.33 -4.93
N ARG A 116 -11.10 -1.97 -4.52
CA ARG A 116 -11.56 -1.99 -3.13
C ARG A 116 -10.55 -2.66 -2.18
N GLU A 117 -10.02 -3.82 -2.57
CA GLU A 117 -9.04 -4.53 -1.75
C GLU A 117 -7.68 -3.79 -1.79
N ALA A 118 -7.31 -3.17 -2.92
CA ALA A 118 -6.13 -2.32 -3.00
C ALA A 118 -6.22 -1.11 -2.05
N VAL A 119 -7.35 -0.38 -2.05
CA VAL A 119 -7.62 0.72 -1.11
C VAL A 119 -7.53 0.25 0.33
N LYS A 120 -8.10 -0.94 0.63
CA LYS A 120 -8.06 -1.51 1.98
C LYS A 120 -6.63 -1.81 2.43
N LEU A 121 -5.80 -2.40 1.57
CA LEU A 121 -4.39 -2.67 1.86
C LEU A 121 -3.62 -1.36 2.07
N PHE A 122 -3.76 -0.40 1.15
CA PHE A 122 -3.13 0.91 1.26
C PHE A 122 -3.50 1.61 2.56
N CYS A 123 -4.80 1.74 2.84
CA CYS A 123 -5.25 2.44 4.04
C CYS A 123 -4.85 1.73 5.33
N THR A 124 -4.76 0.40 5.35
CA THR A 124 -4.26 -0.33 6.52
C THR A 124 -2.78 -0.05 6.76
N HIS A 125 -2.01 0.04 5.67
CA HIS A 125 -0.58 0.33 5.72
C HIS A 125 -0.28 1.79 6.09
N ILE A 126 -0.95 2.76 5.45
CA ILE A 126 -0.59 4.18 5.54
C ILE A 126 -1.16 4.91 6.76
N THR A 127 -2.05 4.28 7.53
CA THR A 127 -2.73 4.95 8.66
C THR A 127 -2.15 4.61 10.03
N SER A 128 -1.31 3.58 10.10
CA SER A 128 -0.60 3.22 11.34
C SER A 128 0.79 2.66 11.05
N ASP A 129 1.76 2.95 11.92
CA ASP A 129 3.06 2.29 11.89
C ASP A 129 2.98 0.83 12.41
N TYR A 130 4.11 0.12 12.37
CA TYR A 130 4.22 -1.26 12.86
C TYR A 130 3.91 -1.42 14.36
N GLU A 131 3.94 -0.33 15.14
CA GLU A 131 3.58 -0.31 16.55
C GLU A 131 2.10 0.05 16.77
N GLY A 132 1.33 0.28 15.69
CA GLY A 132 -0.07 0.67 15.72
C GLY A 132 -0.29 2.15 16.04
N LYS A 133 0.75 2.99 16.02
CA LYS A 133 0.61 4.43 16.22
C LYS A 133 0.13 5.09 14.94
N PRO A 134 -0.70 6.14 15.00
CA PRO A 134 -1.17 6.83 13.82
C PRO A 134 -0.01 7.35 12.97
N ALA A 135 -0.08 7.11 11.66
CA ALA A 135 0.83 7.72 10.71
C ALA A 135 0.56 9.23 10.59
N VAL A 136 1.61 10.01 10.35
CA VAL A 136 1.54 11.47 10.22
C VAL A 136 2.06 11.89 8.86
N VAL A 137 1.25 12.64 8.12
CA VAL A 137 1.67 13.34 6.91
C VAL A 137 1.91 14.80 7.29
N ALA A 138 3.18 15.17 7.43
CA ALA A 138 3.62 16.50 7.82
C ALA A 138 3.13 17.59 6.81
N PRO A 139 3.09 18.87 7.20
CA PRO A 139 2.76 19.96 6.28
C PRO A 139 3.67 19.94 5.05
N LYS A 140 3.11 20.35 3.91
CA LYS A 140 3.84 20.39 2.62
C LYS A 140 4.55 19.07 2.29
N SER A 141 3.94 17.95 2.64
CA SER A 141 4.52 16.63 2.42
C SER A 141 3.47 15.66 1.89
N TYR A 142 3.94 14.53 1.38
CA TYR A 142 3.08 13.43 0.96
C TYR A 142 3.65 12.08 1.38
N ALA A 143 2.75 11.12 1.55
CA ALA A 143 3.08 9.72 1.81
C ALA A 143 2.29 8.85 0.82
N GLY A 144 2.94 7.83 0.26
CA GLY A 144 2.35 7.02 -0.79
C GLY A 144 2.93 5.63 -0.89
N THR A 145 2.21 4.79 -1.61
CA THR A 145 2.53 3.38 -1.79
C THR A 145 1.99 2.91 -3.13
N THR A 146 2.78 2.13 -3.86
CA THR A 146 2.31 1.40 -5.04
C THR A 146 1.83 0.02 -4.63
N ILE A 147 0.61 -0.34 -5.04
CA ILE A 147 0.05 -1.69 -4.85
C ILE A 147 -0.09 -2.37 -6.21
N TYR A 148 0.60 -3.49 -6.36
CA TYR A 148 0.50 -4.31 -7.58
C TYR A 148 -0.74 -5.20 -7.52
N THR A 149 -1.59 -5.07 -8.54
CA THR A 149 -2.86 -5.82 -8.67
C THR A 149 -2.70 -7.11 -9.49
N ASN A 150 -1.63 -7.19 -10.29
CA ASN A 150 -1.17 -8.38 -11.00
C ASN A 150 0.38 -8.39 -11.07
N ASP A 151 0.95 -9.43 -11.69
CA ASP A 151 2.41 -9.49 -11.90
C ASP A 151 2.81 -8.52 -13.02
N ALA A 152 3.98 -7.88 -12.90
CA ALA A 152 4.53 -6.95 -13.89
C ALA A 152 4.60 -7.52 -15.32
N ARG A 153 4.67 -8.85 -15.45
CA ARG A 153 4.73 -9.56 -16.74
C ARG A 153 3.36 -9.96 -17.28
N GLU A 154 2.29 -9.77 -16.52
CA GLU A 154 0.94 -10.11 -16.91
C GLU A 154 0.22 -8.86 -17.45
N GLN A 155 -0.35 -9.01 -18.64
CA GLN A 155 -1.39 -8.13 -19.16
C GLN A 155 -2.64 -8.97 -19.29
N ILE A 156 -3.76 -8.49 -18.78
CA ILE A 156 -5.03 -9.23 -18.75
C ILE A 156 -6.11 -8.31 -19.29
N GLY A 157 -6.97 -8.80 -20.17
CA GLY A 157 -8.14 -8.04 -20.60
C GLY A 157 -9.09 -7.74 -19.43
N LEU A 158 -9.64 -6.53 -19.38
CA LEU A 158 -10.64 -6.10 -18.38
C LEU A 158 -11.91 -6.98 -18.37
N ALA A 159 -12.17 -7.72 -19.45
CA ALA A 159 -13.23 -8.72 -19.54
C ALA A 159 -12.88 -10.05 -18.84
N GLY A 160 -12.18 -10.00 -17.69
CA GLY A 160 -12.02 -11.16 -16.81
C GLY A 160 -11.08 -12.26 -17.32
N GLY A 161 -10.01 -11.92 -18.06
CA GLY A 161 -9.03 -12.91 -18.52
C GLY A 161 -8.90 -13.07 -20.03
N GLU A 162 -9.57 -12.25 -20.82
CA GLU A 162 -9.36 -12.21 -22.26
C GLU A 162 -7.92 -11.86 -22.62
N ASP A 163 -7.46 -12.34 -23.79
CA ASP A 163 -6.14 -12.05 -24.31
C ASP A 163 -6.00 -10.52 -24.54
N PRO A 164 -5.08 -9.83 -23.85
CA PRO A 164 -4.85 -8.40 -24.04
C PRO A 164 -4.43 -8.05 -25.48
N SER A 165 -3.96 -9.00 -26.29
CA SER A 165 -3.71 -8.77 -27.72
C SER A 165 -4.99 -8.57 -28.54
N THR A 166 -6.12 -9.01 -28.00
CA THR A 166 -7.45 -8.92 -28.63
C THR A 166 -8.37 -7.89 -27.97
N SER A 167 -8.07 -7.51 -26.72
CA SER A 167 -8.80 -6.48 -25.98
C SER A 167 -8.01 -5.18 -25.95
N THR A 168 -8.61 -4.06 -26.37
CA THR A 168 -8.03 -2.71 -26.16
C THR A 168 -8.13 -2.26 -24.70
N LYS A 169 -8.82 -3.02 -23.85
CA LYS A 169 -9.07 -2.76 -22.44
C LYS A 169 -8.21 -3.71 -21.61
N VAL A 170 -7.07 -3.24 -21.13
CA VAL A 170 -6.12 -4.01 -20.33
C VAL A 170 -6.22 -3.57 -18.87
N LEU A 171 -6.20 -4.54 -17.96
CA LEU A 171 -6.15 -4.31 -16.53
C LEU A 171 -4.85 -3.58 -16.16
N PRO A 172 -4.94 -2.53 -15.35
CA PRO A 172 -3.79 -1.90 -14.73
C PRO A 172 -2.90 -2.94 -14.06
N GLY A 173 -1.61 -2.68 -14.10
CA GLY A 173 -0.62 -3.46 -13.40
C GLY A 173 -0.64 -3.23 -11.91
N HIS A 174 -0.77 -1.96 -11.56
CA HIS A 174 -0.69 -1.45 -10.21
C HIS A 174 -1.53 -0.18 -10.04
N ILE A 175 -1.71 0.21 -8.79
CA ILE A 175 -2.31 1.48 -8.40
C ILE A 175 -1.31 2.23 -7.53
N GLU A 176 -0.99 3.46 -7.92
CA GLU A 176 -0.19 4.38 -7.13
C GLU A 176 -1.12 5.15 -6.18
N PHE A 177 -0.92 4.98 -4.88
CA PHE A 177 -1.70 5.68 -3.86
C PHE A 177 -0.85 6.75 -3.20
N GLU A 178 -1.44 7.93 -2.96
CA GLU A 178 -0.77 9.02 -2.26
C GLU A 178 -1.75 9.80 -1.40
N ILE A 179 -1.27 10.30 -0.26
CA ILE A 179 -1.95 11.28 0.58
C ILE A 179 -1.06 12.52 0.63
N HIS A 180 -1.58 13.64 0.12
CA HIS A 180 -0.88 14.92 0.12
C HIS A 180 -1.44 15.80 1.22
N ASN A 181 -0.56 16.33 2.08
CA ASN A 181 -0.88 17.41 2.99
C ASN A 181 -0.30 18.72 2.43
N LYS A 182 -1.17 19.53 1.81
CA LYS A 182 -0.80 20.79 1.15
C LYS A 182 -0.88 21.99 2.09
N GLN A 183 -1.31 21.77 3.33
CA GLN A 183 -1.38 22.81 4.35
C GLN A 183 0.01 23.42 4.57
N LYS A 184 0.03 24.73 4.83
CA LYS A 184 1.26 25.44 5.22
C LYS A 184 1.74 25.05 6.62
N SER A 185 0.81 24.65 7.47
CA SER A 185 1.04 24.23 8.85
C SER A 185 -0.10 23.31 9.28
N GLY A 186 0.17 22.35 10.17
CA GLY A 186 -0.80 21.38 10.62
C GLY A 186 -0.54 20.00 10.01
N ASP A 187 -0.39 19.01 10.89
CA ASP A 187 -0.23 17.62 10.50
C ASP A 187 -1.56 17.05 10.01
N HIS A 188 -1.48 16.19 8.99
CA HIS A 188 -2.62 15.37 8.59
C HIS A 188 -2.43 13.95 9.11
N ILE A 189 -3.39 13.47 9.88
CA ILE A 189 -3.38 12.14 10.50
C ILE A 189 -4.53 11.35 9.87
N PRO A 190 -4.28 10.58 8.79
CA PRO A 190 -5.33 9.80 8.16
C PRO A 190 -5.79 8.67 9.09
N THR A 191 -7.09 8.58 9.31
CA THR A 191 -7.68 7.39 9.95
C THR A 191 -8.00 6.34 8.89
N LEU A 192 -8.06 5.07 9.31
CA LEU A 192 -8.43 3.96 8.42
C LEU A 192 -9.78 4.21 7.72
N ASP A 193 -10.77 4.66 8.49
CA ASP A 193 -12.12 4.91 7.99
C ASP A 193 -12.16 6.07 6.99
N ASN A 194 -11.51 7.19 7.30
CA ASN A 194 -11.47 8.35 6.40
C ASN A 194 -10.70 8.04 5.12
N CYS A 195 -9.54 7.37 5.23
CA CYS A 195 -8.76 6.95 4.07
C CYS A 195 -9.59 6.10 3.12
N ARG A 196 -10.28 5.07 3.65
CA ARG A 196 -11.14 4.21 2.84
C ARG A 196 -12.33 4.97 2.28
N PHE A 197 -12.99 5.79 3.10
CA PHE A 197 -14.14 6.58 2.67
C PHE A 197 -13.79 7.49 1.49
N TYR A 198 -12.73 8.31 1.61
CA TYR A 198 -12.35 9.26 0.57
C TYR A 198 -11.91 8.58 -0.72
N LEU A 199 -11.10 7.51 -0.65
CA LEU A 199 -10.68 6.79 -1.84
C LEU A 199 -11.86 6.06 -2.51
N MET A 200 -12.76 5.44 -1.74
CA MET A 200 -13.93 4.75 -2.30
C MET A 200 -14.98 5.69 -2.91
N LYS A 201 -14.94 7.00 -2.64
CA LYS A 201 -15.83 7.96 -3.31
C LYS A 201 -15.62 7.98 -4.83
N MET A 202 -14.41 7.75 -5.31
CA MET A 202 -14.10 7.70 -6.74
C MET A 202 -14.65 6.43 -7.43
N ALA A 203 -15.01 5.42 -6.64
CA ALA A 203 -15.53 4.13 -7.10
C ALA A 203 -17.03 3.96 -6.75
N THR A 204 -17.72 5.03 -6.39
CA THR A 204 -19.16 5.00 -6.08
C THR A 204 -19.98 5.14 -7.36
N GLU A 205 -21.03 4.34 -7.51
CA GLU A 205 -21.98 4.42 -8.64
C GLU A 205 -22.47 5.86 -8.88
N GLY A 206 -22.55 6.25 -10.16
CA GLY A 206 -22.98 7.59 -10.58
C GLY A 206 -21.93 8.70 -10.38
N GLN A 207 -20.73 8.39 -9.91
CA GLN A 207 -19.63 9.37 -9.84
C GLN A 207 -18.84 9.44 -11.15
N SER A 208 -18.16 10.57 -11.39
CA SER A 208 -17.48 10.84 -12.66
C SER A 208 -16.34 9.87 -13.00
N CYS A 209 -15.78 9.18 -12.01
CA CYS A 209 -14.69 8.21 -12.20
C CYS A 209 -15.17 6.76 -12.18
N PHE A 210 -16.48 6.52 -12.02
CA PHE A 210 -17.08 5.20 -12.05
C PHE A 210 -17.62 4.88 -13.45
N GLY A 211 -17.45 3.64 -13.89
CA GLY A 211 -17.92 3.16 -15.18
C GLY A 211 -19.07 2.18 -14.99
N ASP A 212 -20.28 2.65 -15.28
CA ASP A 212 -21.53 1.89 -15.06
C ASP A 212 -21.59 0.59 -15.90
N ASP A 213 -20.93 0.57 -17.06
CA ASP A 213 -20.99 -0.58 -17.97
C ASP A 213 -20.29 -1.83 -17.41
N ASN A 214 -19.17 -1.65 -16.69
CA ASN A 214 -18.32 -2.76 -16.25
C ASN A 214 -18.10 -2.79 -14.72
N ASN A 215 -18.73 -1.89 -13.97
CA ASN A 215 -18.48 -1.68 -12.53
C ASN A 215 -16.99 -1.47 -12.23
N ASP A 216 -16.34 -0.66 -13.07
CA ASP A 216 -14.94 -0.28 -12.96
C ASP A 216 -14.79 1.17 -12.46
N THR A 217 -13.58 1.51 -11.99
CA THR A 217 -13.23 2.88 -11.62
C THR A 217 -11.92 3.29 -12.26
N LYS A 218 -11.80 4.56 -12.61
CA LYS A 218 -10.53 5.19 -13.00
C LYS A 218 -9.67 5.58 -11.80
N GLY A 219 -10.17 5.40 -10.58
CA GLY A 219 -9.63 6.09 -9.41
C GLY A 219 -9.56 7.60 -9.66
N GLY A 220 -8.50 8.25 -9.21
CA GLY A 220 -8.27 9.67 -9.42
C GLY A 220 -7.77 10.38 -8.18
N THR A 221 -8.21 11.63 -8.02
CA THR A 221 -7.90 12.47 -6.86
C THR A 221 -9.18 12.95 -6.19
N TRP A 222 -9.30 12.67 -4.90
CA TRP A 222 -10.29 13.26 -4.00
C TRP A 222 -9.67 14.42 -3.22
N GLN A 223 -10.31 15.59 -3.26
CA GLN A 223 -9.93 16.75 -2.44
C GLN A 223 -10.80 16.77 -1.19
N VAL A 224 -10.17 17.03 -0.05
CA VAL A 224 -10.84 17.23 1.24
C VAL A 224 -10.81 18.72 1.58
N GLY A 225 -11.98 19.28 1.89
CA GLY A 225 -12.16 20.69 2.23
C GLY A 225 -11.65 21.65 1.14
N SER A 226 -10.98 22.72 1.57
CA SER A 226 -10.36 23.79 0.77
C SER A 226 -9.17 23.36 -0.11
N LYS A 227 -9.11 22.07 -0.48
CA LYS A 227 -8.00 21.41 -1.22
C LYS A 227 -6.71 21.30 -0.41
N ASP A 228 -6.81 21.42 0.91
CA ASP A 228 -5.68 21.36 1.83
C ASP A 228 -5.11 19.94 1.98
N VAL A 229 -5.95 18.93 1.79
CA VAL A 229 -5.56 17.53 1.77
C VAL A 229 -6.14 16.87 0.53
N SER A 230 -5.36 16.00 -0.12
CA SER A 230 -5.89 15.18 -1.21
C SER A 230 -5.43 13.73 -1.14
N TYR A 231 -6.34 12.85 -1.54
CA TYR A 231 -6.14 11.41 -1.62
C TYR A 231 -6.12 11.00 -3.08
N HIS A 232 -5.05 10.32 -3.49
CA HIS A 232 -4.83 9.90 -4.86
C HIS A 232 -4.84 8.38 -4.92
N ALA A 233 -5.47 7.85 -5.96
CA ALA A 233 -5.38 6.44 -6.35
C ALA A 233 -5.36 6.39 -7.86
N LEU A 234 -4.18 6.21 -8.43
CA LEU A 234 -3.93 6.36 -9.86
C LEU A 234 -3.57 4.98 -10.44
N PRO A 235 -4.52 4.29 -11.09
CA PRO A 235 -4.23 3.02 -11.76
C PRO A 235 -3.29 3.26 -12.95
N LYS A 236 -2.31 2.38 -13.11
CA LYS A 236 -1.26 2.45 -14.14
C LYS A 236 -1.03 1.07 -14.75
N LYS A 237 -0.63 1.05 -16.03
CA LYS A 237 -0.15 -0.17 -16.69
C LYS A 237 1.23 -0.57 -16.12
N ASN A 238 1.56 -1.85 -16.19
CA ASN A 238 2.92 -2.34 -15.96
C ASN A 238 3.90 -1.78 -17.01
#